data_AF-A0AA37RFM3-F1
#
_entry.id   AF-A0AA37RFM3-F1
#
_cell.length_a   1.000
_cell.length_b   1.000
_cell.length_c   1.000
_cell.angle_alpha   90.00
_cell.angle_beta   90.00
_cell.angle_gamma   90.00
#
_symmetry.space_group_name_H-M   'P 1'
#
loop_
_entity.id
_entity.type
_entity.pdbx_description
1 polymer ?
#
loop_
_entity_poly.entity_id
_entity_poly.type
_entity_poly.pdbx_seq_one_letter_code
_entity_poly.pdbx_strand_id
1 'polypeptide(L)' 'MAGITTSPPTNATFESAQLDLYDALVLPGGVQNSDTIRLIPGAQNLIKSHDATGKPLAVICHGGWLLVPRAWPKTSG' A
#
# COMPACT_ATOMS: atom_id res chain seq x y z
N MET A 1 -25.89 3.51 -20.51
CA MET A 1 -24.74 3.88 -19.65
C MET A 1 -24.75 3.00 -18.41
N ALA A 2 -24.18 1.78 -18.49
CA ALA A 2 -24.04 0.93 -17.31
C ALA A 2 -22.67 1.23 -16.70
N GLY A 3 -22.65 2.02 -15.63
CA GLY A 3 -21.44 2.23 -14.83
C GLY A 3 -21.05 0.91 -14.17
N ILE A 4 -19.84 0.43 -14.42
CA ILE A 4 -19.23 -0.67 -13.68
C ILE A 4 -18.95 -0.13 -12.26
N THR A 5 -19.82 -0.45 -11.30
CA THR A 5 -19.74 0.00 -9.90
C THR A 5 -19.17 -1.07 -8.97
N THR A 6 -18.68 -2.20 -9.49
CA THR A 6 -18.09 -3.24 -8.63
C THR A 6 -16.59 -3.05 -8.58
N SER A 7 -16.07 -2.70 -7.40
CA SER A 7 -14.64 -2.83 -7.12
C SER A 7 -14.22 -4.27 -7.42
N PRO A 8 -13.06 -4.50 -8.07
CA PRO A 8 -12.60 -5.86 -8.31
C PRO A 8 -12.43 -6.61 -6.97
N PRO A 9 -12.67 -7.93 -6.94
CA PRO A 9 -12.47 -8.72 -5.75
C PRO A 9 -10.99 -8.68 -5.33
N THR A 10 -10.74 -8.63 -4.03
CA THR A 10 -9.40 -8.76 -3.46
C THR A 10 -9.04 -10.22 -3.27
N ASN A 11 -7.78 -10.59 -3.51
CA ASN A 11 -7.30 -11.97 -3.37
C ASN A 11 -6.87 -12.32 -1.94
N ALA A 12 -6.43 -11.34 -1.16
CA ALA A 12 -5.98 -11.50 0.22
C ALA A 12 -6.18 -10.19 1.00
N THR A 13 -6.25 -10.28 2.33
CA THR A 13 -6.09 -9.14 3.23
C THR A 13 -4.61 -8.90 3.54
N PHE A 14 -4.27 -7.74 4.09
CA PHE A 14 -2.88 -7.43 4.49
C PHE A 14 -2.34 -8.39 5.56
N GLU A 15 -3.21 -8.95 6.41
CA GLU A 15 -2.86 -9.89 7.47
C GLU A 15 -2.66 -11.32 6.96
N SER A 16 -3.35 -11.68 5.87
CA SER A 16 -3.31 -13.04 5.31
C SER A 16 -2.30 -13.23 4.17
N ALA A 17 -1.74 -12.15 3.63
CA ALA A 17 -0.80 -12.21 2.52
C ALA A 17 0.55 -12.82 2.95
N GLN A 18 1.00 -13.83 2.21
CA GLN A 18 2.26 -14.53 2.46
C GLN A 18 3.32 -14.05 1.45
N LEU A 19 4.42 -13.46 1.95
CA LEU A 19 5.44 -12.78 1.12
C LEU A 19 6.28 -13.72 0.24
N ASP A 20 6.33 -15.00 0.58
CA ASP A 20 7.00 -16.03 -0.22
C ASP A 20 6.26 -16.32 -1.52
N LEU A 21 4.94 -16.08 -1.59
CA LEU A 21 4.12 -16.25 -2.79
C LEU A 21 4.29 -15.12 -3.83
N TYR A 22 5.00 -14.04 -3.49
CA TYR A 22 5.15 -12.87 -4.36
C TYR A 22 6.61 -12.61 -4.72
N ASP A 23 6.90 -12.40 -6.00
CA ASP A 23 8.25 -12.05 -6.48
C ASP A 23 8.54 -10.55 -6.43
N ALA A 24 7.51 -9.71 -6.39
CA ALA A 24 7.62 -8.26 -6.39
C ALA A 24 6.38 -7.61 -5.73
N LEU A 25 6.54 -6.37 -5.29
CA LEU A 25 5.45 -5.54 -4.75
C LEU A 25 5.28 -4.28 -5.60
N VAL A 26 4.04 -3.99 -5.99
CA VAL A 26 3.70 -2.76 -6.71
C VAL A 26 2.72 -1.95 -5.87
N LEU A 27 3.06 -0.69 -5.62
CA LEU A 27 2.25 0.26 -4.88
C LEU A 27 1.59 1.24 -5.86
N PRO A 28 0.34 0.98 -6.28
CA PRO A 28 -0.37 1.87 -7.19
C PRO A 28 -0.72 3.19 -6.50
N GLY A 29 -0.87 4.22 -7.32
CA GLY A 29 -1.31 5.54 -6.86
C GLY A 29 -2.79 5.61 -6.53
N GLY A 30 -3.32 6.84 -6.61
CA GLY A 30 -4.66 7.17 -6.12
C GLY A 30 -4.54 7.86 -4.76
N VAL A 31 -4.88 9.15 -4.71
CA VAL A 31 -4.68 10.01 -3.54
C VAL A 31 -5.44 9.45 -2.33
N GLN A 32 -6.72 9.11 -2.50
CA GLN A 32 -7.53 8.54 -1.42
C GLN A 32 -7.01 7.16 -0.99
N ASN A 33 -6.73 6.27 -1.96
CA ASN A 33 -6.22 4.93 -1.69
C ASN A 33 -4.94 4.96 -0.85
N SER A 34 -3.97 5.78 -1.27
CA SER A 34 -2.68 5.88 -0.60
C SER A 34 -2.78 6.57 0.77
N ASP A 35 -3.68 7.56 0.94
CA ASP A 35 -3.91 8.21 2.23
C ASP A 35 -4.60 7.29 3.24
N THR A 36 -5.51 6.43 2.80
CA THR A 36 -6.18 5.47 3.68
C THR A 36 -5.24 4.32 4.06
N ILE A 37 -4.57 3.70 3.09
CA ILE A 37 -3.76 2.49 3.33
C ILE A 37 -2.53 2.79 4.20
N ARG A 38 -1.92 3.99 4.10
CA ARG A 38 -0.74 4.33 4.94
C ARG A 38 -1.02 4.34 6.44
N LEU A 39 -2.28 4.38 6.85
CA LEU A 39 -2.70 4.34 8.26
C LEU A 39 -2.97 2.92 8.77
N ILE A 40 -2.98 1.91 7.88
CA ILE A 40 -3.27 0.52 8.23
C ILE A 40 -1.96 -0.17 8.67
N PRO A 41 -1.84 -0.64 9.93
CA PRO A 41 -0.61 -1.26 10.42
C PRO A 41 -0.21 -2.51 9.63
N GLY A 42 -1.19 -3.34 9.23
CA GLY A 42 -0.94 -4.54 8.41
C GLY A 42 -0.28 -4.21 7.07
N ALA A 43 -0.74 -3.16 6.39
CA ALA A 43 -0.15 -2.71 5.13
C ALA A 43 1.28 -2.19 5.32
N GLN A 44 1.53 -1.41 6.38
CA GLN A 44 2.87 -0.91 6.72
C GLN A 44 3.84 -2.04 7.04
N ASN A 45 3.38 -3.06 7.77
CA ASN A 45 4.18 -4.24 8.07
C ASN A 45 4.49 -5.03 6.80
N LEU A 46 3.50 -5.26 5.94
CA LEU A 46 3.68 -5.96 4.67
C LEU A 46 4.74 -5.27 3.79
N ILE A 47 4.65 -3.94 3.65
CA ILE A 47 5.61 -3.15 2.86
C ILE A 47 7.02 -3.28 3.43
N LYS A 48 7.20 -3.07 4.74
CA LYS A 48 8.51 -3.16 5.41
C LYS A 48 9.10 -4.57 5.33
N SER A 49 8.26 -5.59 5.52
CA SER A 49 8.68 -6.98 5.43
C SER A 49 9.04 -7.36 4.00
N HIS A 50 8.33 -6.88 2.99
CA HIS A 50 8.69 -7.09 1.58
C HIS A 50 10.01 -6.40 1.23
N ASP A 51 10.20 -5.15 1.62
CA ASP A 51 11.45 -4.39 1.40
C ASP A 51 12.67 -5.11 2.00
N ALA A 52 12.51 -5.67 3.21
CA ALA A 52 13.55 -6.46 3.87
C ALA A 52 13.94 -7.75 3.12
N THR A 53 13.12 -8.25 2.19
CA THR A 53 13.48 -9.42 1.35
C THR A 53 14.47 -9.07 0.24
N GLY A 54 14.65 -7.78 -0.08
CA GLY A 54 15.43 -7.32 -1.23
C GLY A 54 14.77 -7.61 -2.60
N LYS A 55 13.53 -8.14 -2.61
CA LYS A 55 12.75 -8.33 -3.83
C LYS A 55 12.29 -6.98 -4.40
N PRO A 56 12.05 -6.88 -5.72
CA PRO A 56 11.62 -5.63 -6.35
C PRO A 56 10.40 -4.99 -5.68
N LEU A 57 10.48 -3.68 -5.44
CA LEU A 57 9.39 -2.83 -4.99
C LEU A 57 9.26 -1.65 -5.97
N ALA A 58 8.10 -1.54 -6.61
CA ALA A 58 7.79 -0.47 -7.55
C ALA A 58 6.66 0.42 -7.03
N VAL A 59 6.75 1.70 -7.35
CA VAL A 59 5.79 2.72 -6.90
C VAL A 59 5.38 3.57 -8.08
N ILE A 60 4.09 3.87 -8.19
CA ILE A 60 3.57 4.79 -9.20
C ILE A 60 2.71 5.90 -8.59
N CYS A 61 2.91 7.13 -9.09
CA CYS A 61 2.13 8.31 -8.72
C CYS A 61 2.18 8.58 -7.20
N HIS A 62 1.04 8.54 -6.49
CA HIS A 62 0.96 8.81 -5.05
C HIS A 62 1.20 7.58 -4.17
N GLY A 63 1.45 6.40 -4.75
CA GLY A 63 1.71 5.17 -3.98
C GLY A 63 2.93 5.30 -3.05
N GLY A 64 3.83 6.25 -3.34
CA GLY A 64 5.01 6.52 -2.51
C GLY A 64 4.67 7.03 -1.12
N TRP A 65 3.45 7.55 -0.92
CA TRP A 65 2.95 7.90 0.40
C TRP A 65 2.76 6.71 1.33
N LEU A 66 2.83 5.48 0.82
CA LEU A 66 2.84 4.28 1.65
C LEU A 66 4.22 3.95 2.21
N LEU A 67 5.30 4.42 1.56
CA LEU A 67 6.68 4.25 2.03
C LEU A 67 7.02 5.22 3.17
N VAL A 68 6.34 6.36 3.22
CA VAL A 68 6.52 7.37 4.25
C VAL A 68 5.25 7.47 5.10
N PRO A 69 5.30 7.28 6.42
CA PRO A 69 4.14 7.52 7.26
C PRO A 69 3.69 8.98 7.13
N ARG A 70 2.40 9.25 7.38
CA ARG A 70 1.83 10.61 7.45
C ARG A 70 2.33 11.34 8.72
N ALA A 71 3.63 11.40 8.93
CA ALA A 71 4.28 12.17 9.98
C ALA A 71 5.06 13.31 9.32
N TRP A 72 4.32 14.24 8.70
CA TRP A 72 4.82 15.61 8.64
C TRP A 72 4.59 16.21 10.03
N PRO A 73 5.57 16.86 10.67
CA PRO A 73 5.34 17.51 11.95
C PRO A 73 4.27 18.58 11.74
N LYS A 74 3.06 18.37 12.27
CA LYS A 74 2.17 19.49 12.56
C LYS A 74 2.66 20.17 13.83
N THR A 75 3.83 20.81 13.76
CA THR A 75 4.15 21.90 14.69
C THR A 75 3.39 23.12 14.21
N SER A 76 2.13 23.20 14.61
CA SER A 76 1.32 24.41 14.51
C SER A 76 0.39 24.44 15.72
N GLY A 77 0.87 25.07 16.80
CA GLY A 77 0.20 25.21 18.09
C GLY A 77 1.20 25.09 19.22
#